data_AF-A0A1G3MPH4-F1
#
_entry.id   AF-A0A1G3MPH4-F1
#
_cell.length_a   1.000
_cell.length_b   1.000
_cell.length_c   1.000
_cell.angle_alpha   90.00
_cell.angle_beta   90.00
_cell.angle_gamma   90.00
#
_symmetry.space_group_name_H-M   'P 1'
#
loop_
_entity.id
_entity.type
_entity.pdbx_description
1 polymer ?
#
loop_
_entity_poly.entity_id
_entity_poly.type
_entity_poly.pdbx_seq_one_letter_code
_entity_poly.pdbx_strand_id
1 'polypeptide(L)'
;MMCYSLTAAMLRPPIIDFLYADPEYEWFCIDGWDADLYVQAARAGMISITLELDGGTWLAPQLQSEYALLEWPDRHLPRRLQRQAARCLAAPGTGSLAAPGAGPLGGVSFRLMDDPTAVVAGIQGRYGQRWLDDDYARLLHVVRRSDLAGFRLLVSEVRAADGCLLAGELGYLTGRVYTCLSGYVAVDAPAGVSWGSAQILALSQVLVESGVSFMNMGHATQVYKLYLGARILDRKAFLARWLPAVAAEPARLEYGEQSLAGLLGRLVQAAPTLSAASTASLKPVATAPGRPLRS
;
A
#
# COMPACT_ATOMS: atom_id res chain seq x y z
N MET A 1 2.47 10.75 23.79
CA MET A 1 1.71 9.75 23.01
C MET A 1 1.21 8.71 23.99
N MET A 2 -0.11 8.49 24.08
CA MET A 2 -0.66 7.41 24.90
C MET A 2 -0.76 6.15 24.03
N CYS A 3 -0.29 4.99 24.52
CA CYS A 3 -0.48 3.69 23.88
C CYS A 3 -1.38 2.82 24.76
N TYR A 4 -2.45 2.28 24.19
CA TYR A 4 -3.38 1.39 24.90
C TYR A 4 -3.03 -0.07 24.61
N SER A 5 -3.09 -0.96 25.61
CA SER A 5 -2.96 -2.40 25.34
C SER A 5 -4.13 -2.89 24.50
N LEU A 6 -3.85 -3.41 23.30
CA LEU A 6 -4.88 -3.94 22.41
C LEU A 6 -5.26 -5.34 22.84
N THR A 7 -6.56 -5.63 22.82
CA THR A 7 -7.09 -6.99 23.01
C THR A 7 -8.11 -7.32 21.94
N ALA A 8 -8.33 -8.61 21.68
CA ALA A 8 -9.35 -9.06 20.73
C ALA A 8 -10.77 -8.58 21.11
N ALA A 9 -11.04 -8.35 22.40
CA ALA A 9 -12.33 -7.84 22.87
C ALA A 9 -12.58 -6.39 22.42
N MET A 10 -11.53 -5.55 22.36
CA MET A 10 -11.64 -4.16 21.90
C MET A 10 -11.98 -4.04 20.41
N LEU A 11 -11.66 -5.07 19.62
CA LEU A 11 -11.93 -5.14 18.20
C LEU A 11 -13.34 -5.66 17.86
N ARG A 12 -14.24 -5.71 18.86
CA ARG A 12 -15.63 -6.15 18.71
C ARG A 12 -16.60 -5.04 19.13
N PRO A 13 -17.79 -4.97 18.52
CA PRO A 13 -18.85 -4.10 19.01
C PRO A 13 -19.25 -4.46 20.45
N PRO A 14 -19.61 -3.47 21.29
CA PRO A 14 -19.70 -2.05 20.96
C PRO A 14 -18.38 -1.27 21.10
N ILE A 15 -17.30 -1.90 21.59
CA ILE A 15 -16.05 -1.20 21.94
C ILE A 15 -15.40 -0.60 20.69
N ILE A 16 -15.31 -1.35 19.60
CA ILE A 16 -14.68 -0.85 18.38
C ILE A 16 -15.41 0.37 17.80
N ASP A 17 -16.73 0.43 17.92
CA ASP A 17 -17.53 1.58 17.46
C ASP A 17 -17.21 2.84 18.27
N PHE A 18 -16.96 2.68 19.57
CA PHE A 18 -16.49 3.76 20.43
C PHE A 18 -15.08 4.24 20.01
N LEU A 19 -14.14 3.31 19.79
CA LEU A 19 -12.78 3.65 19.34
C LEU A 19 -12.80 4.37 17.98
N TYR A 20 -13.69 3.98 17.08
CA TYR A 20 -13.86 4.66 15.79
C TYR A 20 -14.36 6.09 15.92
N ALA A 21 -15.25 6.35 16.88
CA ALA A 21 -15.85 7.66 17.09
C ALA A 21 -14.90 8.66 17.79
N ASP A 22 -13.97 8.16 18.61
CA ASP A 22 -13.15 9.00 19.48
C ASP A 22 -11.71 9.17 18.93
N PRO A 23 -11.32 10.39 18.53
CA PRO A 23 -9.99 10.67 17.98
C PRO A 23 -8.85 10.48 18.99
N GLU A 24 -9.11 10.42 20.29
CA GLU A 24 -8.04 10.21 21.30
C GLU A 24 -7.42 8.81 21.22
N TYR A 25 -8.17 7.82 20.73
CA TYR A 25 -7.70 6.45 20.57
C TYR A 25 -7.03 6.25 19.22
N GLU A 26 -5.77 6.68 19.12
CA GLU A 26 -4.96 6.45 17.91
C GLU A 26 -4.02 5.26 18.04
N TRP A 27 -3.29 5.15 19.15
CA TRP A 27 -2.17 4.22 19.27
C TRP A 27 -2.46 3.09 20.23
N PHE A 28 -2.22 1.86 19.76
CA PHE A 28 -2.37 0.65 20.54
C PHE A 28 -1.08 -0.15 20.52
N CYS A 29 -0.92 -1.04 21.48
CA CYS A 29 0.25 -1.89 21.66
C CYS A 29 -0.24 -3.35 21.75
N ILE A 30 0.30 -4.22 20.90
CA ILE A 30 0.04 -5.67 20.95
C ILE A 30 1.14 -6.31 21.78
N ASP A 31 0.75 -6.99 22.85
CA ASP A 31 1.68 -7.78 23.65
C ASP A 31 2.05 -9.09 22.91
N GLY A 32 3.30 -9.52 23.04
CA GLY A 32 3.78 -10.82 22.57
C GLY A 32 3.79 -11.04 21.04
N TRP A 33 3.66 -10.01 20.22
CA TRP A 33 3.69 -10.13 18.74
C TRP A 33 2.63 -11.11 18.19
N ASP A 34 1.44 -11.12 18.79
CA ASP A 34 0.33 -12.00 18.39
C ASP A 34 -0.12 -11.75 16.93
N ALA A 35 0.04 -12.76 16.08
CA ALA A 35 -0.31 -12.73 14.66
C ALA A 35 -1.82 -12.61 14.40
N ASP A 36 -2.64 -13.26 15.21
CA ASP A 36 -4.10 -13.19 15.07
C ASP A 36 -4.59 -11.80 15.46
N LEU A 37 -4.04 -11.23 16.53
CA LEU A 37 -4.40 -9.88 16.95
C LEU A 37 -3.89 -8.83 15.96
N TYR A 38 -2.69 -9.02 15.39
CA TYR A 38 -2.18 -8.18 14.30
C TYR A 38 -3.15 -8.15 13.10
N VAL A 39 -3.60 -9.32 12.64
CA VAL A 39 -4.54 -9.40 11.51
C VAL A 39 -5.92 -8.84 11.88
N GLN A 40 -6.40 -9.05 13.10
CA GLN A 40 -7.64 -8.42 13.56
C GLN A 40 -7.53 -6.88 13.60
N ALA A 41 -6.40 -6.34 14.07
CA ALA A 41 -6.14 -4.90 14.07
C ALA A 41 -6.09 -4.34 12.64
N ALA A 42 -5.41 -5.04 11.73
CA ALA A 42 -5.38 -4.69 10.31
C ALA A 42 -6.81 -4.66 9.74
N ARG A 43 -7.63 -5.69 9.97
CA ARG A 43 -9.05 -5.73 9.55
C ARG A 43 -9.88 -4.58 10.13
N ALA A 44 -9.56 -4.13 11.33
CA ALA A 44 -10.21 -2.98 11.96
C ALA A 44 -9.78 -1.62 11.38
N GLY A 45 -8.88 -1.59 10.39
CA GLY A 45 -8.40 -0.37 9.74
C GLY A 45 -7.16 0.23 10.39
N MET A 46 -6.52 -0.50 11.31
CA MET A 46 -5.30 -0.05 11.96
C MET A 46 -4.06 -0.41 11.12
N ILE A 47 -3.03 0.43 11.15
CA ILE A 47 -1.75 0.17 10.49
C ILE A 47 -0.67 0.07 11.56
N SER A 48 0.02 -1.07 11.59
CA SER A 48 1.04 -1.32 12.61
C SER A 48 2.44 -0.93 12.17
N ILE A 49 3.15 -0.28 13.09
CA ILE A 49 4.59 -0.05 13.06
C ILE A 49 5.22 -0.62 14.33
N THR A 50 6.54 -0.55 14.44
CA THR A 50 7.22 -0.73 15.73
C THR A 50 7.40 0.59 16.45
N LEU A 51 7.27 0.56 17.78
CA LEU A 51 7.57 1.68 18.66
C LEU A 51 8.46 1.21 19.80
N GLU A 52 9.51 1.96 20.10
CA GLU A 52 10.25 1.79 21.35
C GLU A 52 9.54 2.55 22.47
N LEU A 53 9.17 1.82 23.51
CA LEU A 53 8.57 2.33 24.73
C LEU A 53 9.36 1.81 25.94
N ASP A 54 9.10 2.35 27.12
CA ASP A 54 9.72 1.88 28.35
C ASP A 54 9.48 0.37 28.52
N GLY A 55 10.57 -0.40 28.52
CA GLY A 55 10.53 -1.87 28.65
C GLY A 55 10.70 -2.66 27.36
N GLY A 56 10.83 -2.03 26.19
CA GLY A 56 11.24 -2.70 24.95
C GLY A 56 10.53 -2.20 23.70
N THR A 57 10.65 -2.98 22.62
CA THR A 57 9.99 -2.68 21.34
C THR A 57 8.64 -3.36 21.26
N TRP A 58 7.64 -2.61 20.82
CA TRP A 58 6.25 -3.03 20.73
C TRP A 58 5.74 -2.95 19.31
N LEU A 59 4.92 -3.93 18.94
CA LEU A 59 4.06 -3.82 17.76
C LEU A 59 2.93 -2.85 18.08
N ALA A 60 2.86 -1.77 17.32
CA ALA A 60 1.96 -0.66 17.60
C ALA A 60 0.99 -0.38 16.44
N PRO A 61 -0.20 -1.00 16.43
CA PRO A 61 -1.28 -0.63 15.54
C PRO A 61 -1.75 0.82 15.79
N GLN A 62 -1.89 1.58 14.71
CA GLN A 62 -2.46 2.92 14.74
C GLN A 62 -3.81 2.98 14.03
N LEU A 63 -4.85 3.42 14.73
CA LEU A 63 -6.10 3.92 14.16
C LEU A 63 -5.92 5.41 13.82
N GLN A 64 -5.54 5.70 12.58
CA GLN A 64 -5.13 7.05 12.18
C GLN A 64 -6.32 8.02 12.20
N SER A 65 -6.05 9.29 12.43
CA SER A 65 -7.04 10.38 12.26
C SER A 65 -7.34 10.65 10.78
N GLU A 66 -6.35 10.45 9.92
CA GLU A 66 -6.47 10.62 8.46
C GLU A 66 -5.72 9.52 7.70
N TYR A 67 -6.26 9.14 6.55
CA TYR A 67 -5.72 8.11 5.68
C TYR A 67 -5.60 8.64 4.24
N ALA A 68 -4.47 8.33 3.59
CA ALA A 68 -4.32 8.48 2.15
C ALA A 68 -4.90 7.26 1.44
N LEU A 69 -5.96 7.46 0.67
CA LEU A 69 -6.66 6.44 -0.10
C LEU A 69 -6.44 6.66 -1.59
N LEU A 70 -5.97 5.64 -2.31
CA LEU A 70 -5.89 5.66 -3.77
C LEU A 70 -7.03 4.84 -4.37
N GLU A 71 -8.04 5.54 -4.88
CA GLU A 71 -9.13 4.92 -5.65
C GLU A 71 -8.70 4.78 -7.12
N TRP A 72 -9.16 3.70 -7.78
CA TRP A 72 -8.71 3.37 -9.13
C TRP A 72 -9.02 4.42 -10.19
N PRO A 73 -10.19 5.09 -10.18
CA PRO A 73 -10.48 6.17 -11.12
C PRO A 73 -9.57 7.39 -10.92
N ASP A 74 -9.03 7.58 -9.71
CA ASP A 74 -8.24 8.75 -9.35
C ASP A 74 -6.74 8.56 -9.66
N ARG A 75 -6.31 7.35 -10.02
CA ARG A 75 -4.91 7.06 -10.32
C ARG A 75 -4.34 7.96 -11.39
N HIS A 76 -3.24 8.62 -11.04
CA HIS A 76 -2.53 9.52 -11.93
C HIS A 76 -1.15 8.97 -12.27
N LEU A 77 -0.92 8.68 -13.55
CA LEU A 77 0.39 8.31 -14.08
C LEU A 77 1.11 9.56 -14.61
N PRO A 78 2.23 9.99 -14.00
CA PRO A 78 2.96 11.16 -14.45
C PRO A 78 3.39 11.07 -15.92
N ARG A 79 3.22 12.16 -16.69
CA ARG A 79 3.57 12.25 -18.13
C ARG A 79 4.98 11.74 -18.47
N ARG A 80 5.94 11.88 -17.56
CA ARG A 80 7.30 11.35 -17.74
C ARG A 80 7.29 9.81 -17.81
N LEU A 81 6.65 9.15 -16.86
CA LEU A 81 6.52 7.69 -16.83
C LEU A 81 5.68 7.19 -18.01
N GLN A 82 4.62 7.90 -18.38
CA GLN A 82 3.83 7.58 -19.59
C GLN A 82 4.73 7.52 -20.85
N ARG A 83 5.54 8.56 -21.07
CA ARG A 83 6.47 8.63 -22.21
C ARG A 83 7.53 7.53 -22.17
N GLN A 84 8.05 7.20 -20.97
CA GLN A 84 9.03 6.14 -20.80
C GLN A 84 8.43 4.77 -21.12
N ALA A 85 7.25 4.45 -20.58
CA ALA A 85 6.54 3.20 -20.89
C ALA A 85 6.22 3.09 -22.38
N ALA A 86 5.70 4.15 -23.01
CA ALA A 86 5.38 4.15 -24.43
C ALA A 86 6.62 3.91 -25.33
N ARG A 87 7.77 4.52 -24.99
CA ARG A 87 9.03 4.28 -25.71
C ARG A 87 9.48 2.83 -25.60
N CYS A 88 9.37 2.23 -24.41
CA CYS A 88 9.73 0.83 -24.22
C CYS A 88 8.81 -0.11 -24.99
N LEU A 89 7.50 0.14 -25.04
CA LEU A 89 6.55 -0.70 -25.77
C LEU A 89 6.63 -0.56 -27.29
N ALA A 90 7.10 0.58 -27.80
CA ALA A 90 7.26 0.82 -29.22
C ALA A 90 8.54 0.18 -29.82
N ALA A 91 9.49 -0.26 -28.97
CA ALA A 91 10.72 -0.87 -29.46
C ALA A 91 10.47 -2.33 -29.92
N PRO A 92 11.08 -2.80 -31.00
CA PRO A 92 10.92 -4.18 -31.47
C PRO A 92 11.32 -5.21 -30.41
N GLY A 93 10.54 -6.29 -30.24
CA GLY A 93 10.87 -7.40 -29.33
C GLY A 93 10.48 -7.24 -27.85
N THR A 94 9.73 -6.19 -27.50
CA THR A 94 9.50 -5.71 -26.12
C THR A 94 8.27 -6.28 -25.40
N GLY A 95 7.56 -7.22 -26.03
CA GLY A 95 6.53 -8.03 -25.37
C GLY A 95 7.10 -9.08 -24.40
N SER A 96 8.42 -9.24 -24.38
CA SER A 96 9.15 -10.18 -23.52
C SER A 96 10.01 -9.44 -22.50
N LEU A 97 10.27 -10.06 -21.35
CA LEU A 97 11.18 -9.59 -20.29
C LEU A 97 12.62 -9.29 -20.79
N ALA A 98 12.95 -9.64 -22.03
CA ALA A 98 14.32 -9.78 -22.54
C ALA A 98 14.75 -8.74 -23.58
N ALA A 99 14.20 -7.52 -23.62
CA ALA A 99 14.66 -6.46 -24.54
C ALA A 99 15.48 -5.37 -23.82
N PRO A 100 16.75 -5.63 -23.44
CA PRO A 100 17.66 -4.58 -23.01
C PRO A 100 17.88 -3.59 -24.16
N GLY A 101 17.82 -2.29 -23.84
CA GLY A 101 18.04 -1.21 -24.82
C GLY A 101 16.79 -0.43 -25.25
N ALA A 102 15.58 -0.83 -24.85
CA ALA A 102 14.33 -0.15 -25.18
C ALA A 102 14.07 1.17 -24.39
N GLY A 103 15.09 1.76 -23.78
CA GLY A 103 14.97 2.88 -22.84
C GLY A 103 15.04 2.44 -21.37
N PRO A 104 14.79 3.35 -20.41
CA PRO A 104 15.13 3.11 -19.00
C PRO A 104 14.26 2.07 -18.30
N LEU A 105 13.15 1.62 -18.90
CA LEU A 105 12.32 0.52 -18.39
C LEU A 105 12.49 -0.78 -19.20
N GLY A 106 13.37 -0.78 -20.21
CA GLY A 106 13.61 -1.95 -21.05
C GLY A 106 14.29 -3.07 -20.25
N GLY A 107 13.72 -4.27 -20.28
CA GLY A 107 14.21 -5.42 -19.50
C GLY A 107 13.98 -5.30 -17.99
N VAL A 108 13.24 -4.29 -17.52
CA VAL A 108 12.87 -4.15 -16.11
C VAL A 108 11.60 -4.95 -15.84
N SER A 109 11.67 -5.82 -14.84
CA SER A 109 10.54 -6.63 -14.41
C SER A 109 9.86 -6.07 -13.16
N PHE A 110 8.58 -6.37 -13.05
CA PHE A 110 7.77 -6.23 -11.85
C PHE A 110 7.41 -7.62 -11.37
N ARG A 111 7.65 -7.92 -10.09
CA ARG A 111 7.33 -9.21 -9.48
C ARG A 111 6.42 -9.01 -8.29
N LEU A 112 5.42 -9.87 -8.19
CA LEU A 112 4.53 -9.96 -7.03
C LEU A 112 4.68 -11.33 -6.39
N MET A 113 4.96 -11.34 -5.09
CA MET A 113 5.30 -12.53 -4.31
C MET A 113 4.91 -12.34 -2.84
N ASP A 114 5.26 -13.28 -1.98
CA ASP A 114 4.96 -13.26 -0.54
C ASP A 114 6.19 -13.25 0.35
N ASP A 115 7.38 -13.42 -0.21
CA ASP A 115 8.62 -13.46 0.56
C ASP A 115 9.16 -12.04 0.80
N PRO A 116 9.14 -11.55 2.05
CA PRO A 116 9.52 -10.17 2.33
C PRO A 116 11.03 -9.98 2.49
N THR A 117 11.85 -11.04 2.53
CA THR A 117 13.24 -10.97 2.99
C THR A 117 14.07 -9.90 2.28
N ALA A 118 14.08 -9.89 0.94
CA ALA A 118 14.89 -8.92 0.19
C ALA A 118 14.40 -7.48 0.37
N VAL A 119 13.08 -7.27 0.40
CA VAL A 119 12.47 -5.95 0.55
C VAL A 119 12.63 -5.41 1.96
N VAL A 120 12.46 -6.25 2.99
CA VAL A 120 12.71 -5.90 4.40
C VAL A 120 14.16 -5.49 4.59
N ALA A 121 15.12 -6.26 4.06
CA ALA A 121 16.53 -5.90 4.12
C ALA A 121 16.81 -4.54 3.44
N GLY A 122 16.17 -4.27 2.30
CA GLY A 122 16.26 -2.99 1.62
C GLY A 122 15.67 -1.81 2.42
N ILE A 123 14.51 -2.01 3.04
CA ILE A 123 13.85 -1.02 3.91
C ILE A 123 14.74 -0.73 5.14
N GLN A 124 15.19 -1.77 5.84
CA GLN A 124 16.03 -1.63 7.02
C GLN A 124 17.38 -1.00 6.67
N GLY A 125 17.99 -1.37 5.55
CA GLY A 125 19.22 -0.75 5.08
C GLY A 125 19.05 0.74 4.75
N ARG A 126 17.88 1.15 4.24
CA ARG A 126 17.61 2.54 3.83
C ARG A 126 17.17 3.45 4.99
N TYR A 127 16.42 2.91 5.94
CA TYR A 127 15.73 3.68 6.98
C TYR A 127 16.12 3.28 8.41
N GLY A 128 16.89 2.22 8.58
CA GLY A 128 17.13 1.57 9.87
C GLY A 128 15.93 0.75 10.34
N GLN A 129 16.02 0.20 11.55
CA GLN A 129 14.96 -0.60 12.18
C GLN A 129 13.89 0.23 12.91
N ARG A 130 13.61 1.46 12.43
CA ARG A 130 12.81 2.44 13.19
C ARG A 130 11.33 2.10 13.34
N TRP A 131 10.74 1.51 12.31
CA TRP A 131 9.30 1.16 12.26
C TRP A 131 9.06 -0.28 11.78
N LEU A 132 10.13 -0.97 11.39
CA LEU A 132 10.16 -2.34 10.89
C LEU A 132 11.46 -2.97 11.38
N ASP A 133 11.45 -3.40 12.64
CA ASP A 133 12.57 -4.09 13.26
C ASP A 133 12.55 -5.59 12.92
N ASP A 134 13.48 -6.33 13.53
CA ASP A 134 13.62 -7.76 13.30
C ASP A 134 12.48 -8.58 13.90
N ASP A 135 11.85 -8.13 14.98
CA ASP A 135 10.68 -8.80 15.55
C ASP A 135 9.44 -8.64 14.67
N TYR A 136 9.23 -7.46 14.09
CA TYR A 136 8.16 -7.25 13.13
C TYR A 136 8.43 -8.06 11.85
N ALA A 137 9.68 -8.09 11.38
CA ALA A 137 10.05 -8.97 10.27
C ALA A 137 9.74 -10.45 10.57
N ARG A 138 10.05 -10.93 11.78
CA ARG A 138 9.69 -12.28 12.23
C ARG A 138 8.18 -12.52 12.22
N LEU A 139 7.40 -11.57 12.75
CA LEU A 139 5.94 -11.65 12.73
C LEU A 139 5.39 -11.76 11.31
N LEU A 140 5.90 -10.96 10.37
CA LEU A 140 5.46 -11.01 8.97
C LEU A 140 5.75 -12.38 8.33
N HIS A 141 6.86 -13.03 8.70
CA HIS A 141 7.17 -14.40 8.29
C HIS A 141 6.24 -15.45 8.92
N VAL A 142 5.72 -15.21 10.12
CA VAL A 142 4.69 -16.05 10.75
C VAL A 142 3.38 -15.86 9.99
N VAL A 143 2.89 -14.62 9.86
CA VAL A 143 1.64 -14.29 9.17
C VAL A 143 1.61 -14.79 7.74
N ARG A 144 2.73 -14.71 7.01
CA ARG A 144 2.88 -15.28 5.66
C ARG A 144 2.54 -16.78 5.60
N ARG A 145 2.93 -17.55 6.61
CA ARG A 145 2.78 -19.01 6.66
C ARG A 145 1.46 -19.46 7.28
N SER A 146 0.73 -18.54 7.92
CA SER A 146 -0.53 -18.82 8.58
C SER A 146 -1.69 -18.82 7.59
N ASP A 147 -2.67 -19.70 7.80
CA ASP A 147 -3.92 -19.71 7.06
C ASP A 147 -4.94 -18.73 7.69
N LEU A 148 -4.59 -17.43 7.67
CA LEU A 148 -5.45 -16.38 8.21
C LEU A 148 -6.41 -15.92 7.11
N ALA A 149 -7.57 -16.58 7.05
CA ALA A 149 -8.57 -16.42 6.00
C ALA A 149 -8.77 -14.96 5.54
N GLY A 150 -8.54 -14.68 4.25
CA GLY A 150 -8.75 -13.35 3.68
C GLY A 150 -7.74 -12.28 4.11
N PHE A 151 -6.62 -12.67 4.74
CA PHE A 151 -5.43 -11.84 4.92
C PHE A 151 -4.26 -12.46 4.16
N ARG A 152 -3.53 -11.66 3.38
CA ARG A 152 -2.39 -12.17 2.61
C ARG A 152 -1.28 -11.15 2.54
N LEU A 153 -0.08 -11.55 2.94
CA LEU A 153 1.11 -10.72 2.74
C LEU A 153 1.45 -10.65 1.26
N LEU A 154 1.77 -9.44 0.79
CA LEU A 154 2.18 -9.19 -0.58
C LEU A 154 3.47 -8.38 -0.59
N VAL A 155 4.36 -8.77 -1.48
CA VAL A 155 5.65 -8.13 -1.71
C VAL A 155 5.73 -7.84 -3.19
N SER A 156 5.88 -6.57 -3.53
CA SER A 156 6.11 -6.15 -4.91
C SER A 156 7.56 -5.70 -5.08
N GLU A 157 8.18 -6.15 -6.15
CA GLU A 157 9.57 -5.85 -6.49
C GLU A 157 9.65 -5.29 -7.91
N VAL A 158 10.55 -4.35 -8.12
CA VAL A 158 10.99 -3.92 -9.45
C VAL A 158 12.45 -4.27 -9.59
N ARG A 159 12.78 -5.11 -10.57
CA ARG A 159 14.15 -5.60 -10.79
C ARG A 159 14.67 -5.18 -12.16
N ALA A 160 15.94 -4.79 -12.21
CA ALA A 160 16.67 -4.59 -13.44
C ALA A 160 16.88 -5.94 -14.17
N ALA A 161 17.30 -5.87 -15.44
CA ALA A 161 17.52 -7.05 -16.27
C ALA A 161 18.60 -8.01 -15.73
N ASP A 162 19.53 -7.50 -14.93
CA ASP A 162 20.57 -8.28 -14.24
C ASP A 162 20.08 -8.87 -12.89
N GLY A 163 18.82 -8.64 -12.53
CA GLY A 163 18.20 -9.10 -11.29
C GLY A 163 18.35 -8.15 -10.10
N CYS A 164 19.07 -7.03 -10.24
CA CYS A 164 19.23 -6.05 -9.16
C CYS A 164 17.88 -5.44 -8.75
N LEU A 165 17.60 -5.39 -7.44
CA LEU A 165 16.35 -4.84 -6.89
C LEU A 165 16.42 -3.31 -6.89
N LEU A 166 15.58 -2.67 -7.71
CA LEU A 166 15.55 -1.21 -7.89
C LEU A 166 14.58 -0.52 -6.94
N ALA A 167 13.43 -1.16 -6.68
CA ALA A 167 12.44 -0.71 -5.72
C ALA A 167 11.65 -1.91 -5.20
N GLY A 168 11.15 -1.81 -3.99
CA GLY A 168 10.30 -2.83 -3.42
C GLY A 168 9.34 -2.28 -2.39
N GLU A 169 8.23 -2.96 -2.21
CA GLU A 169 7.22 -2.63 -1.22
C GLU A 169 6.66 -3.89 -0.57
N LEU A 170 6.50 -3.78 0.74
CA LEU A 170 5.74 -4.67 1.59
C LEU A 170 4.35 -4.09 1.84
N GLY A 171 3.34 -4.93 1.72
CA GLY A 171 1.98 -4.62 2.12
C GLY A 171 1.17 -5.89 2.34
N TYR A 172 -0.13 -5.73 2.52
CA TYR A 172 -1.02 -6.88 2.67
C TYR A 172 -2.37 -6.63 2.01
N LEU A 173 -3.01 -7.72 1.61
CA LEU A 173 -4.39 -7.74 1.18
C LEU A 173 -5.27 -8.14 2.38
N THR A 174 -6.35 -7.39 2.60
CA THR A 174 -7.40 -7.75 3.56
C THR A 174 -8.76 -7.60 2.85
N GLY A 175 -9.45 -8.71 2.62
CA GLY A 175 -10.65 -8.72 1.77
C GLY A 175 -10.33 -8.19 0.38
N ARG A 176 -10.95 -7.07 -0.01
CA ARG A 176 -10.69 -6.39 -1.28
C ARG A 176 -9.87 -5.11 -1.16
N VAL A 177 -9.09 -4.95 -0.08
CA VAL A 177 -8.24 -3.77 0.11
C VAL A 177 -6.78 -4.17 0.20
N TYR A 178 -5.93 -3.44 -0.52
CA TYR A 178 -4.49 -3.53 -0.33
C TYR A 178 -4.00 -2.39 0.56
N THR A 179 -3.22 -2.69 1.59
CA THR A 179 -2.60 -1.70 2.48
C THR A 179 -1.09 -1.68 2.27
N CYS A 180 -0.56 -0.51 1.92
CA CYS A 180 0.87 -0.25 1.90
C CYS A 180 1.41 -0.22 3.34
N LEU A 181 2.41 -1.03 3.65
CA LEU A 181 3.13 -0.94 4.92
C LEU A 181 4.37 -0.07 4.77
N SER A 182 5.30 -0.50 3.93
CA SER A 182 6.56 0.20 3.75
C SER A 182 7.19 -0.18 2.42
N GLY A 183 7.86 0.77 1.79
CA GLY A 183 8.58 0.54 0.56
C GLY A 183 9.88 1.32 0.55
N TYR A 184 10.74 0.96 -0.38
CA TYR A 184 12.03 1.62 -0.56
C TYR A 184 12.41 1.65 -2.04
N VAL A 185 13.34 2.55 -2.35
CA VAL A 185 14.04 2.61 -3.64
C VAL A 185 15.52 2.45 -3.34
N ALA A 186 16.20 1.58 -4.10
CA ALA A 186 17.62 1.34 -3.94
C ALA A 186 18.42 2.62 -4.21
N VAL A 187 19.51 2.81 -3.45
CA VAL A 187 20.32 4.04 -3.51
C VAL A 187 21.03 4.19 -4.86
N ASP A 188 21.41 3.06 -5.43
CA ASP A 188 22.08 2.90 -6.73
C ASP A 188 21.10 2.72 -7.90
N ALA A 189 19.79 2.82 -7.66
CA ALA A 189 18.80 2.72 -8.72
C ALA A 189 19.05 3.80 -9.80
N PRO A 190 19.04 3.44 -11.10
CA PRO A 190 19.40 4.38 -12.16
C PRO A 190 18.58 5.66 -12.12
N ALA A 191 19.25 6.80 -12.25
CA ALA A 191 18.57 8.09 -12.24
C ALA A 191 17.59 8.23 -13.42
N GLY A 192 16.57 9.07 -13.21
CA GLY A 192 15.67 9.49 -14.28
C GLY A 192 14.39 8.68 -14.44
N VAL A 193 14.16 7.69 -13.58
CA VAL A 193 12.87 7.05 -13.35
C VAL A 193 12.50 7.23 -11.89
N SER A 194 11.23 7.53 -11.61
CA SER A 194 10.73 7.49 -10.23
C SER A 194 10.34 6.05 -9.92
N TRP A 195 11.31 5.23 -9.51
CA TRP A 195 11.15 3.78 -9.37
C TRP A 195 10.05 3.38 -8.38
N GLY A 196 9.95 4.05 -7.24
CA GLY A 196 8.86 3.81 -6.28
C GLY A 196 7.48 4.14 -6.87
N SER A 197 7.35 5.26 -7.58
CA SER A 197 6.09 5.60 -8.27
C SER A 197 5.75 4.59 -9.37
N ALA A 198 6.75 4.17 -10.15
CA ALA A 198 6.57 3.17 -11.19
C ALA A 198 6.12 1.82 -10.60
N GLN A 199 6.74 1.40 -9.49
CA GLN A 199 6.39 0.18 -8.74
C GLN A 199 4.96 0.25 -8.20
N ILE A 200 4.57 1.33 -7.50
CA ILE A 200 3.20 1.52 -6.97
C ILE A 200 2.16 1.50 -8.09
N LEU A 201 2.42 2.19 -9.20
CA LEU A 201 1.47 2.26 -10.31
C LEU A 201 1.35 0.91 -11.02
N ALA A 202 2.45 0.18 -11.18
CA ALA A 202 2.42 -1.17 -11.71
C ALA A 202 1.67 -2.15 -10.79
N LEU A 203 1.93 -2.07 -9.47
CA LEU A 203 1.17 -2.82 -8.47
C LEU A 203 -0.32 -2.48 -8.54
N SER A 204 -0.68 -1.20 -8.64
CA SER A 204 -2.07 -0.77 -8.73
C SER A 204 -2.80 -1.35 -9.95
N GLN A 205 -2.08 -1.55 -11.07
CA GLN A 205 -2.63 -2.21 -12.26
C GLN A 205 -2.95 -3.69 -11.97
N VAL A 206 -2.02 -4.42 -11.34
CA VAL A 206 -2.23 -5.82 -10.94
C VAL A 206 -3.40 -5.95 -9.96
N LEU A 207 -3.49 -5.04 -8.98
CA LEU A 207 -4.55 -5.05 -7.97
C LEU A 207 -5.94 -4.88 -8.59
N VAL A 208 -6.09 -3.99 -9.58
CA VAL A 208 -7.36 -3.80 -10.32
C VAL A 208 -7.73 -5.05 -11.08
N GLU A 209 -6.78 -5.61 -11.83
CA GLU A 209 -6.98 -6.83 -12.62
C GLU A 209 -7.40 -8.01 -11.72
N SER A 210 -7.00 -7.97 -10.44
CA SER A 210 -7.34 -8.98 -9.42
C SER A 210 -8.65 -8.70 -8.66
N GLY A 211 -9.37 -7.61 -8.95
CA GLY A 211 -10.63 -7.26 -8.28
C GLY A 211 -10.49 -6.62 -6.89
N VAL A 212 -9.30 -6.12 -6.54
CA VAL A 212 -9.10 -5.25 -5.37
C VAL A 212 -9.86 -3.94 -5.61
N SER A 213 -10.43 -3.33 -4.57
CA SER A 213 -11.30 -2.16 -4.67
C SER A 213 -10.54 -0.83 -4.63
N PHE A 214 -9.52 -0.73 -3.78
CA PHE A 214 -8.67 0.45 -3.63
C PHE A 214 -7.39 0.10 -2.85
N MET A 215 -6.48 1.06 -2.77
CA MET A 215 -5.25 0.96 -1.99
C MET A 215 -5.27 1.96 -0.82
N ASN A 216 -5.09 1.45 0.40
CA ASN A 216 -4.79 2.25 1.58
C ASN A 216 -3.28 2.53 1.60
N MET A 217 -2.88 3.78 1.37
CA MET A 217 -1.48 4.19 1.37
C MET A 217 -1.00 4.61 2.77
N GLY A 218 -1.82 4.44 3.81
CA GLY A 218 -1.53 4.82 5.18
C GLY A 218 -1.50 6.33 5.38
N HIS A 219 -0.49 6.84 6.09
CA HIS A 219 -0.50 8.20 6.61
C HIS A 219 -0.56 9.29 5.52
N ALA A 220 -1.35 10.34 5.75
CA ALA A 220 -1.72 11.38 4.78
C ALA A 220 -0.61 12.37 4.39
N THR A 221 0.49 12.45 5.15
CA THR A 221 1.47 13.55 5.03
C THR A 221 2.45 13.44 3.86
N GLN A 222 2.51 12.30 3.17
CA GLN A 222 3.50 12.08 2.11
C GLN A 222 3.00 12.60 0.76
N VAL A 223 3.54 13.74 0.32
CA VAL A 223 3.11 14.48 -0.89
C VAL A 223 3.09 13.62 -2.16
N TYR A 224 4.00 12.64 -2.32
CA TYR A 224 4.01 11.78 -3.51
C TYR A 224 2.71 10.98 -3.67
N LYS A 225 2.01 10.63 -2.59
CA LYS A 225 0.74 9.90 -2.65
C LYS A 225 -0.32 10.71 -3.40
N LEU A 226 -0.38 12.02 -3.13
CA LEU A 226 -1.27 12.95 -3.82
C LEU A 226 -0.91 13.09 -5.29
N TYR A 227 0.38 13.10 -5.64
CA TYR A 227 0.83 13.10 -7.04
C TYR A 227 0.42 11.84 -7.81
N LEU A 228 0.20 10.72 -7.12
CA LEU A 228 -0.31 9.47 -7.69
C LEU A 228 -1.85 9.41 -7.73
N GLY A 229 -2.53 10.42 -7.19
CA GLY A 229 -3.99 10.52 -7.17
C GLY A 229 -4.65 10.12 -5.85
N ALA A 230 -3.87 9.88 -4.79
CA ALA A 230 -4.47 9.57 -3.50
C ALA A 230 -5.24 10.77 -2.94
N ARG A 231 -6.35 10.49 -2.27
CA ARG A 231 -7.16 11.45 -1.53
C ARG A 231 -6.93 11.27 -0.04
N ILE A 232 -6.94 12.37 0.71
CA ILE A 232 -6.91 12.32 2.17
C ILE A 232 -8.35 12.24 2.66
N LEU A 233 -8.64 11.23 3.46
CA LEU A 233 -9.92 11.02 4.13
C LEU A 233 -9.71 11.08 5.63
N ASP A 234 -10.63 11.72 6.35
CA ASP A 234 -10.71 11.54 7.80
C ASP A 234 -11.07 10.08 8.14
N ARG A 235 -10.81 9.69 9.39
CA ARG A 235 -11.09 8.34 9.90
C ARG A 235 -12.51 7.86 9.58
N LYS A 236 -13.52 8.72 9.77
CA LYS A 236 -14.93 8.34 9.56
C LYS A 236 -15.21 8.03 8.09
N ALA A 237 -14.77 8.91 7.19
CA ALA A 237 -14.90 8.72 5.76
C ALA A 237 -14.10 7.52 5.26
N PHE A 238 -12.89 7.31 5.79
CA PHE A 238 -12.09 6.12 5.51
C PHE A 238 -12.80 4.84 5.94
N LEU A 239 -13.28 4.75 7.19
CA LEU A 239 -13.94 3.56 7.72
C LEU A 239 -15.21 3.18 6.94
N ALA A 240 -15.96 4.19 6.46
CA ALA A 240 -17.12 3.97 5.60
C ALA A 240 -16.77 3.30 4.25
N ARG A 241 -15.53 3.47 3.76
CA ARG A 241 -15.01 2.77 2.57
C ARG A 241 -14.35 1.44 2.95
N TRP A 242 -13.62 1.42 4.06
CA TRP A 242 -12.82 0.31 4.55
C TRP A 242 -13.65 -0.90 4.97
N LEU A 243 -14.61 -0.73 5.89
CA LEU A 243 -15.31 -1.84 6.52
C LEU A 243 -16.08 -2.72 5.51
N PRO A 244 -16.84 -2.17 4.54
CA PRO A 244 -17.50 -3.00 3.53
C PRO A 244 -16.51 -3.74 2.63
N ALA A 245 -15.38 -3.11 2.29
CA ALA A 245 -14.38 -3.70 1.37
C ALA A 245 -13.55 -4.81 2.03
N VAL A 246 -13.27 -4.70 3.32
CA VAL A 246 -12.63 -5.77 4.11
C VAL A 246 -13.57 -6.94 4.36
N ALA A 247 -14.87 -6.69 4.55
CA ALA A 247 -15.87 -7.74 4.75
C ALA A 247 -16.25 -8.49 3.46
N ALA A 248 -15.92 -7.94 2.28
CA ALA A 248 -16.20 -8.57 0.99
C ALA A 248 -15.33 -9.81 0.74
N GLU A 249 -15.78 -10.68 -0.17
CA GLU A 249 -15.00 -11.86 -0.59
C GLU A 249 -13.61 -11.42 -1.07
N PRO A 250 -12.54 -12.03 -0.52
CA PRO A 250 -11.17 -11.64 -0.83
C PRO A 250 -10.87 -11.62 -2.33
N ALA A 251 -10.11 -10.62 -2.76
CA ALA A 251 -9.63 -10.56 -4.13
C ALA A 251 -8.72 -11.76 -4.45
N ARG A 252 -8.87 -12.34 -5.64
CA ARG A 252 -8.02 -13.43 -6.11
C ARG A 252 -6.87 -12.86 -6.90
N LEU A 253 -5.69 -12.97 -6.32
CA LEU A 253 -4.47 -12.42 -6.87
C LEU A 253 -3.45 -13.54 -7.12
N GLU A 254 -2.77 -13.51 -8.25
CA GLU A 254 -1.73 -14.48 -8.58
C GLU A 254 -0.35 -13.86 -8.39
N TYR A 255 0.57 -14.67 -7.85
CA TYR A 255 1.98 -14.32 -7.81
C TYR A 255 2.60 -14.53 -9.19
N GLY A 256 3.57 -13.71 -9.53
CA GLY A 256 4.21 -13.81 -10.83
C GLY A 256 5.09 -12.63 -11.16
N GLU A 257 5.71 -12.72 -12.33
CA GLU A 257 6.60 -11.71 -12.88
C GLU A 257 6.05 -11.21 -14.21
N GLN A 258 6.12 -9.90 -14.42
CA GLN A 258 5.61 -9.21 -15.59
C GLN A 258 6.58 -8.11 -16.02
N SER A 259 6.46 -7.65 -17.27
CA SER A 259 7.17 -6.45 -17.72
C SER A 259 6.63 -5.21 -17.01
N LEU A 260 7.51 -4.41 -16.38
CA LEU A 260 7.13 -3.15 -15.75
C LEU A 260 6.53 -2.19 -16.78
N ALA A 261 7.17 -2.06 -17.95
CA ALA A 261 6.67 -1.23 -19.03
C ALA A 261 5.29 -1.69 -19.54
N GLY A 262 5.07 -3.01 -19.59
CA GLY A 262 3.78 -3.61 -19.94
C GLY A 262 2.65 -3.20 -19.00
N LEU A 263 2.89 -3.30 -17.69
CA LEU A 263 1.92 -2.89 -16.66
C LEU A 263 1.58 -1.39 -16.76
N LEU A 264 2.61 -0.55 -16.87
CA LEU A 264 2.41 0.90 -17.02
C LEU A 264 1.71 1.25 -18.34
N GLY A 265 1.98 0.52 -19.42
CA GLY A 265 1.30 0.68 -20.71
C GLY A 265 -0.20 0.39 -20.64
N ARG A 266 -0.59 -0.69 -19.97
CA ARG A 266 -2.01 -1.02 -19.75
C ARG A 266 -2.72 0.08 -18.96
N LEU A 267 -2.04 0.66 -17.97
CA LEU A 267 -2.58 1.78 -17.20
C LEU A 267 -2.80 3.04 -18.06
N VAL A 268 -1.92 3.32 -19.02
CA VAL A 268 -2.12 4.40 -20.02
C VAL A 268 -3.36 4.12 -20.88
N GLN A 269 -3.53 2.88 -21.34
CA GLN A 269 -4.65 2.49 -22.19
C GLN A 269 -6.00 2.46 -21.47
N ALA A 270 -6.01 2.23 -20.15
CA ALA A 270 -7.22 2.19 -19.32
C ALA A 270 -7.73 3.58 -18.89
N ALA A 271 -6.89 4.63 -18.97
CA ALA A 271 -7.25 5.98 -18.55
C ALA A 271 -8.49 6.59 -19.28
N PRO A 272 -8.73 6.36 -20.59
CA PRO A 272 -9.94 6.85 -21.26
C PRO A 272 -11.22 6.16 -20.76
N THR A 273 -11.14 4.90 -20.34
CA THR A 273 -12.29 4.05 -19.96
C THR A 273 -12.76 4.27 -18.53
N LEU A 274 -11.85 4.62 -17.60
CA LEU A 274 -12.17 4.85 -16.19
C LEU A 274 -12.92 6.17 -15.93
N SER A 275 -12.74 7.17 -16.78
CA SER A 275 -13.44 8.47 -16.70
C SER A 275 -14.96 8.34 -16.94
N ALA A 276 -15.38 7.41 -17.82
CA ALA A 276 -16.78 7.24 -18.19
C ALA A 276 -17.64 6.55 -17.11
N ALA A 277 -17.04 5.81 -16.17
CA ALA A 277 -17.75 5.10 -15.11
C ALA A 277 -17.98 5.96 -13.83
N SER A 278 -17.34 7.13 -13.73
CA SER A 278 -17.33 7.96 -12.51
C SER A 278 -18.46 9.01 -12.44
N THR A 279 -19.20 9.25 -13.53
CA THR A 279 -20.27 10.28 -13.56
C THR A 279 -21.58 9.83 -12.92
N ALA A 280 -21.69 8.59 -12.42
CA ALA A 280 -22.92 8.03 -11.86
C ALA A 280 -22.92 7.89 -10.33
N SER A 281 -22.37 8.86 -9.58
CA SER A 281 -22.79 9.20 -8.21
C SER A 281 -21.77 10.12 -7.59
N LEU A 282 -22.10 11.40 -7.47
CA LEU A 282 -21.65 12.30 -6.41
C LEU A 282 -22.43 13.62 -6.59
N LYS A 283 -23.52 13.78 -5.84
CA LYS A 283 -24.11 15.11 -5.63
C LYS A 283 -23.19 15.86 -4.65
N PRO A 284 -22.84 17.11 -4.93
CA PRO A 284 -21.98 17.89 -4.03
C PRO A 284 -22.73 18.16 -2.72
N VAL A 285 -22.14 17.78 -1.60
CA VAL A 285 -22.57 18.24 -0.27
C VAL A 285 -21.97 19.63 -0.07
N ALA A 286 -22.85 20.60 0.22
CA ALA A 286 -22.47 21.98 0.46
C ALA A 286 -21.50 22.11 1.64
N THR A 287 -20.43 22.85 1.44
CA THR A 287 -19.41 23.19 2.45
C THR A 287 -19.96 24.21 3.45
N ALA A 288 -19.87 23.90 4.74
CA ALA A 288 -20.12 24.87 5.81
C ALA A 288 -18.88 25.76 6.05
N PRO A 289 -19.04 27.05 6.40
CA PRO A 289 -17.92 27.98 6.55
C PRO A 289 -17.13 27.72 7.84
N GLY A 290 -15.80 27.67 7.69
CA GLY A 290 -14.84 27.41 8.76
C GLY A 290 -14.79 28.51 9.82
N ARG A 291 -14.59 28.11 11.08
CA ARG A 291 -14.21 28.99 12.19
C ARG A 291 -12.68 29.09 12.27
N PRO A 292 -12.11 30.26 12.59
CA PRO A 292 -10.66 30.45 12.63
C PRO A 292 -10.04 29.81 13.88
N LEU A 293 -8.88 29.19 13.67
CA LEU A 293 -7.97 28.72 14.72
C LEU A 293 -7.41 29.93 15.49
N ARG A 294 -7.50 29.90 16.83
CA ARG A 294 -6.75 30.83 17.69
C ARG A 294 -5.44 30.16 18.11
N SER A 295 -4.40 30.98 18.05
CA SER A 295 -3.00 30.78 18.44
C SER A 295 -2.79 30.10 19.77
#